data_AF-A0A9E8MUL9-F1
#
_entry.id   AF-A0A9E8MUL9-F1
#
_cell.length_a   1.000
_cell.length_b   1.000
_cell.length_c   1.000
_cell.angle_alpha   90.00
_cell.angle_beta   90.00
_cell.angle_gamma   90.00
#
_symmetry.space_group_name_H-M   'P 1'
#
loop_
_entity.id
_entity.type
_entity.pdbx_description
1 polymer ?
#
loop_
_entity_poly.entity_id
_entity_poly.type
_entity_poly.pdbx_seq_one_letter_code
_entity_poly.pdbx_strand_id
1 'polypeptide(L)'
;MMNLLNSSIFVSAATWGTLLLELVLFAVIFSNKKTKLLVFPPGVMFHFFIILFLGLVSFFFAMLGGLILYLIPSETPPPVLKLKPIPFRIRNDKRENQVFSFFKWKKYPEKQRIKTNVTEKG
;
A
#
# COMPACT_ATOMS: atom_id res chain seq x y z
N MET A 1 42.11 24.15 13.04
CA MET A 1 41.23 22.98 13.14
C MET A 1 40.46 22.90 11.82
N MET A 2 40.65 21.84 11.03
CA MET A 2 40.01 21.73 9.71
C MET A 2 38.50 21.56 9.93
N ASN A 3 37.66 22.49 9.46
CA ASN A 3 36.21 22.34 9.51
C ASN A 3 35.80 21.26 8.52
N LEU A 4 35.74 20.01 8.98
CA LEU A 4 35.32 18.84 8.20
C LEU A 4 33.96 19.05 7.51
N LEU A 5 33.07 19.81 8.14
CA LEU A 5 31.74 20.16 7.62
C LEU A 5 31.77 21.16 6.45
N ASN A 6 32.88 21.89 6.24
CA ASN A 6 33.08 22.79 5.10
C ASN A 6 33.91 22.17 3.97
N SER A 7 34.35 20.92 4.13
CA SER A 7 35.05 20.22 3.06
C SER A 7 34.05 19.82 1.99
N SER A 8 34.16 20.39 0.79
CA SER A 8 33.31 20.07 -0.36
C SER A 8 33.28 18.58 -0.67
N ILE A 9 34.39 17.88 -0.40
CA ILE A 9 34.52 16.44 -0.57
C ILE A 9 33.65 15.68 0.41
N PHE A 10 33.65 16.08 1.69
CA PHE A 10 32.82 15.44 2.72
C PHE A 10 31.34 15.63 2.44
N VAL A 11 30.93 16.87 2.14
CA VAL A 11 29.54 17.19 1.80
C VAL A 11 29.11 16.37 0.58
N SER A 12 29.89 16.35 -0.50
CA SER A 12 29.58 15.58 -1.70
C SER A 12 29.45 14.07 -1.41
N ALA A 13 30.41 13.50 -0.68
CA ALA A 13 30.37 12.09 -0.32
C ALA A 13 29.16 11.74 0.56
N ALA A 14 28.78 12.62 1.50
CA ALA A 14 27.60 12.44 2.31
C ALA A 14 26.33 12.47 1.45
N THR A 15 26.17 13.43 0.54
CA THR A 15 24.96 13.54 -0.29
C THR A 15 24.82 12.35 -1.25
N TRP A 16 25.87 12.04 -2.00
CA TRP A 16 25.84 10.96 -2.99
C TRP A 16 25.84 9.57 -2.33
N GLY A 17 26.54 9.42 -1.21
CA GLY A 17 26.53 8.18 -0.42
C GLY A 17 25.16 7.90 0.18
N THR A 18 24.47 8.92 0.67
CA THR A 18 23.10 8.82 1.20
C THR A 18 22.14 8.35 0.11
N LEU A 19 22.15 8.99 -1.07
CA LEU A 19 21.31 8.58 -2.20
C LEU A 19 21.57 7.13 -2.65
N LEU A 20 22.84 6.72 -2.68
CA LEU A 20 23.20 5.34 -3.03
C LEU A 20 22.65 4.35 -1.99
N LEU A 21 22.78 4.65 -0.70
CA LEU A 21 22.25 3.83 0.40
C LEU A 21 20.73 3.69 0.33
N GLU A 22 20.02 4.78 0.07
CA GLU A 22 18.56 4.77 -0.11
C GLU A 22 18.14 3.89 -1.30
N LEU A 23 18.85 4.00 -2.42
CA LEU A 23 18.58 3.19 -3.61
C LEU A 23 18.84 1.70 -3.37
N VAL A 24 19.90 1.37 -2.62
CA VAL A 24 20.19 -0.01 -2.19
C VAL A 24 19.08 -0.53 -1.27
N LEU A 25 18.66 0.24 -0.27
CA LEU A 25 17.56 -0.14 0.63
C LEU A 25 16.27 -0.38 -0.14
N PHE A 26 15.95 0.47 -1.12
CA PHE A 26 14.82 0.28 -2.01
C PHE A 26 14.93 -1.02 -2.83
N ALA A 27 16.09 -1.29 -3.45
CA ALA A 27 16.31 -2.52 -4.21
C ALA A 27 16.17 -3.78 -3.35
N VAL A 28 16.60 -3.72 -2.08
CA VAL A 28 16.53 -4.84 -1.14
C VAL A 28 15.09 -5.24 -0.80
N ILE A 29 14.11 -4.34 -0.93
CA ILE A 29 12.68 -4.66 -0.74
C ILE A 29 12.24 -5.80 -1.68
N PHE A 30 12.81 -5.86 -2.90
CA PHE A 30 12.53 -6.88 -3.91
C PHE A 30 13.46 -8.10 -3.84
N SER A 31 14.40 -8.11 -2.89
CA SER A 31 15.40 -9.18 -2.74
C SER A 31 14.91 -10.34 -1.88
N ASN A 32 15.75 -11.38 -1.73
CA ASN A 32 15.42 -12.55 -0.93
C ASN A 32 15.45 -12.27 0.59
N LYS A 33 14.90 -13.19 1.39
CA LYS A 33 14.81 -13.03 2.85
C LYS A 33 16.19 -12.85 3.52
N LYS A 34 17.21 -13.54 3.02
CA LYS A 34 18.58 -13.49 3.58
C LYS A 34 19.21 -12.11 3.39
N THR A 35 19.10 -11.54 2.19
CA THR A 35 19.63 -10.20 1.89
C THR A 35 18.90 -9.12 2.66
N LYS A 36 17.57 -9.23 2.84
CA LYS A 36 16.81 -8.31 3.69
C LYS A 36 17.29 -8.29 5.14
N LEU A 37 17.48 -9.48 5.73
CA LEU A 37 18.00 -9.61 7.11
C LEU A 37 19.44 -9.11 7.24
N LEU A 38 20.28 -9.31 6.22
CA LEU A 38 21.66 -8.83 6.22
C LEU A 38 21.76 -7.31 6.11
N VAL A 39 20.87 -6.67 5.35
CA VAL A 39 20.85 -5.21 5.15
C VAL A 39 20.09 -4.47 6.25
N PHE A 40 19.27 -5.16 7.05
CA PHE A 40 18.49 -4.53 8.11
C PHE A 40 19.37 -3.81 9.16
N PRO A 41 20.41 -4.41 9.78
CA PRO A 41 21.27 -3.71 10.74
C PRO A 41 21.95 -2.45 10.19
N PRO A 42 22.63 -2.48 9.01
CA PRO A 42 23.24 -1.27 8.46
C PRO A 42 22.18 -0.22 8.06
N GLY A 43 20.99 -0.65 7.63
CA GLY A 43 19.87 0.26 7.39
C GLY A 43 19.40 0.98 8.65
N VAL A 44 19.29 0.29 9.79
CA VAL A 44 18.92 0.91 11.08
C VAL A 44 20.00 1.90 11.52
N MET A 45 21.27 1.52 11.40
CA MET A 45 22.40 2.41 11.71
C MET A 45 22.41 3.67 10.83
N PHE A 46 22.12 3.51 9.53
CA PHE A 46 21.99 4.64 8.61
C PHE A 46 20.89 5.62 9.05
N HIS A 47 19.72 5.12 9.42
CA HIS A 47 18.64 6.01 9.89
C HIS A 47 18.91 6.60 11.28
N PHE A 48 19.69 5.92 12.13
CA PHE A 48 20.09 6.49 13.42
C PHE A 48 20.92 7.77 13.26
N PHE A 49 21.68 7.91 12.16
CA PHE A 49 22.39 9.15 11.85
C PHE A 49 21.47 10.36 11.66
N ILE A 50 20.20 10.17 11.32
CA ILE A 50 19.21 11.27 11.26
C ILE A 50 19.05 11.91 12.64
N ILE A 51 19.06 11.12 13.71
CA ILE A 51 19.01 11.66 15.08
C ILE A 51 20.26 12.49 15.35
N LEU A 52 21.44 11.99 14.96
CA LEU A 52 22.72 12.62 15.26
C LEU A 52 22.97 13.92 14.47
N PHE A 53 22.66 13.92 13.17
CA PHE A 53 22.97 15.04 12.28
C PHE A 53 21.81 16.03 12.12
N LEU A 54 20.56 15.55 12.13
CA LEU A 54 19.39 16.40 11.90
C LEU A 54 18.58 16.64 13.19
N GLY A 55 18.68 15.77 14.20
CA GLY A 55 17.90 15.89 15.45
C GLY A 55 16.45 15.43 15.35
N LEU A 56 16.04 14.78 14.25
CA LEU A 56 14.66 14.32 14.04
C LEU A 56 14.42 12.91 14.61
N VAL A 57 14.14 12.85 15.91
CA VAL A 57 13.83 11.58 16.60
C VAL A 57 12.53 10.94 16.09
N SER A 58 11.48 11.72 15.87
CA SER A 58 10.20 11.20 15.35
C SER A 58 10.33 10.60 13.96
N PHE A 59 11.14 11.22 13.10
CA PHE A 59 11.40 10.73 11.74
C PHE A 59 12.18 9.41 11.75
N PHE A 60 13.15 9.26 12.65
CA PHE A 60 13.83 7.98 12.86
C PHE A 60 12.84 6.85 13.17
N PHE A 61 11.89 7.05 14.09
CA PHE A 61 10.90 6.02 14.41
C PHE A 61 9.99 5.66 13.23
N ALA A 62 9.60 6.65 12.42
CA ALA A 62 8.82 6.40 11.20
C ALA A 62 9.59 5.52 10.20
N MET A 63 10.87 5.85 9.94
CA MET A 63 11.71 5.07 9.02
C MET A 63 12.06 3.69 9.57
N LEU A 64 12.34 3.59 10.89
CA LEU A 64 12.56 2.32 11.57
C LEU A 64 11.35 1.38 11.42
N GLY A 65 10.13 1.93 11.57
CA GLY A 65 8.90 1.20 11.31
C GLY A 65 8.82 0.68 9.86
N GLY A 66 9.20 1.51 8.88
CA GLY A 66 9.31 1.10 7.48
C GLY A 66 10.30 -0.05 7.27
N LEU A 67 11.49 0.03 7.87
CA LEU A 67 12.50 -1.03 7.79
C LEU A 67 11.98 -2.34 8.39
N ILE A 68 11.36 -2.28 9.57
CA ILE A 68 10.75 -3.45 10.22
C ILE A 68 9.71 -4.07 9.30
N LEU A 69 8.80 -3.27 8.73
CA LEU A 69 7.70 -3.75 7.91
C LEU A 69 8.19 -4.41 6.61
N TYR A 70 9.19 -3.83 5.94
CA TYR A 70 9.59 -4.24 4.59
C TYR A 70 10.77 -5.21 4.54
N LEU A 71 11.68 -5.17 5.52
CA LEU A 71 12.87 -6.02 5.57
C LEU A 71 12.71 -7.23 6.49
N ILE A 72 11.86 -7.17 7.53
CA ILE A 72 11.63 -8.36 8.37
C ILE A 72 10.57 -9.23 7.68
N PRO A 73 10.93 -10.46 7.24
CA PRO A 73 9.97 -11.32 6.58
C PRO A 73 8.91 -11.80 7.57
N SER A 74 7.65 -11.45 7.34
CA SER A 74 6.52 -12.07 8.03
C SER A 74 6.15 -13.35 7.29
N GLU A 75 6.52 -14.51 7.84
CA GLU A 75 6.16 -15.83 7.32
C GLU A 75 4.66 -16.14 7.47
N THR A 76 3.87 -15.23 8.02
CA THR A 76 2.44 -15.41 8.15
C THR A 76 1.80 -15.34 6.77
N PRO A 77 1.23 -16.44 6.22
CA PRO A 77 0.26 -16.29 5.15
C PRO A 77 -0.78 -15.26 5.61
N PRO A 78 -1.24 -14.34 4.74
CA PRO A 78 -2.28 -13.40 5.12
C PRO A 78 -3.39 -14.22 5.77
N PRO A 79 -3.87 -13.85 6.98
CA PRO A 79 -4.93 -14.60 7.62
C PRO A 79 -6.05 -14.64 6.61
N VAL A 80 -6.29 -15.82 6.01
CA VAL A 80 -7.46 -16.06 5.19
C VAL A 80 -8.60 -15.88 6.17
N LEU A 81 -9.14 -14.65 6.19
CA LEU A 81 -10.33 -14.33 6.93
C LEU A 81 -11.35 -15.32 6.39
N LYS A 82 -11.60 -16.37 7.17
CA LYS A 82 -12.74 -17.26 6.96
C LYS A 82 -13.97 -16.43 7.27
N LEU A 83 -14.26 -15.49 6.38
CA LEU A 83 -15.47 -14.68 6.42
C LEU A 83 -16.59 -15.69 6.19
N LYS A 84 -17.24 -16.07 7.28
CA LYS A 84 -18.56 -16.65 7.19
C LYS A 84 -19.39 -15.60 6.45
N PRO A 85 -20.03 -15.93 5.32
CA PRO A 85 -20.81 -14.96 4.57
C PRO A 85 -21.83 -14.36 5.53
N ILE A 86 -21.75 -13.05 5.74
CA ILE A 86 -22.69 -12.34 6.59
C ILE A 86 -24.06 -12.58 5.95
N PRO A 87 -25.05 -13.12 6.69
CA PRO A 87 -26.41 -13.17 6.18
C PRO A 87 -26.88 -11.72 6.15
N PHE A 88 -26.64 -11.03 5.03
CA PHE A 88 -27.19 -9.72 4.77
C PHE A 88 -28.70 -9.91 4.62
N ARG A 89 -29.40 -9.91 5.76
CA ARG A 89 -30.85 -9.98 5.82
C ARG A 89 -31.35 -8.63 5.35
N ILE A 90 -31.61 -8.52 4.05
CA ILE A 90 -32.38 -7.42 3.48
C ILE A 90 -33.68 -7.35 4.27
N ARG A 91 -33.82 -6.31 5.11
CA ARG A 91 -35.06 -6.02 5.81
C ARG A 91 -36.01 -5.46 4.76
N ASN A 92 -36.92 -6.31 4.28
CA ASN A 92 -38.04 -5.90 3.44
C ASN A 92 -38.97 -5.01 4.29
N ASP A 93 -38.64 -3.73 4.39
CA ASP A 93 -39.42 -2.72 5.10
C ASP A 93 -40.62 -2.36 4.22
N LYS A 94 -41.84 -2.66 4.68
CA LYS A 94 -43.08 -2.26 4.00
C LYS A 94 -43.14 -0.74 3.73
N ARG A 95 -42.39 0.08 4.48
CA ARG A 95 -42.28 1.53 4.23
C ARG A 95 -41.62 1.86 2.89
N GLU A 96 -40.73 1.00 2.38
CA GLU A 96 -40.11 1.19 1.06
C GLU A 96 -41.16 1.16 -0.06
N ASN A 97 -42.09 0.21 0.00
CA ASN A 97 -43.19 0.10 -0.97
C ASN A 97 -44.14 1.30 -0.89
N GLN A 98 -44.28 1.93 0.27
CA GLN A 98 -45.13 3.12 0.43
C GLN A 98 -44.47 4.37 -0.18
N VAL A 99 -43.15 4.53 0.00
CA VAL A 99 -42.36 5.62 -0.62
C VAL A 99 -42.33 5.46 -2.14
N PHE A 100 -42.11 4.24 -2.65
CA PHE A 100 -42.13 3.96 -4.09
C PHE A 100 -43.53 4.06 -4.71
N SER A 101 -44.60 3.88 -3.93
CA SER A 101 -45.97 4.17 -4.40
C SER A 101 -46.20 5.65 -4.66
N PHE A 102 -45.56 6.52 -3.87
CA PHE A 102 -45.62 7.97 -4.04
C PHE A 102 -44.77 8.42 -5.24
N PHE A 103 -43.67 7.71 -5.50
CA PHE A 103 -42.76 7.96 -6.62
C PHE A 103 -43.08 7.10 -7.85
N LYS A 104 -44.37 6.96 -8.20
CA LYS A 104 -44.79 6.28 -9.43
C LYS A 104 -44.63 7.23 -10.63
N TRP A 105 -43.39 7.50 -11.01
CA TRP A 105 -43.07 8.28 -12.19
C TRP A 105 -43.40 7.50 -13.48
N LYS A 106 -44.16 8.19 -14.33
CA LYS A 106 -44.50 8.00 -15.74
C LYS A 106 -43.76 6.87 -16.50
N LYS A 107 -44.54 5.83 -16.82
CA LYS A 107 -44.53 4.97 -18.02
C LYS A 107 -43.37 5.24 -19.01
N TYR A 108 -42.34 4.38 -19.01
CA TYR A 108 -41.44 4.24 -20.16
C TYR A 108 -42.00 3.17 -21.12
N PRO A 109 -42.14 3.47 -22.42
CA PRO A 109 -42.65 2.54 -23.40
C PRO A 109 -41.71 1.34 -23.62
N GLU A 110 -42.38 0.23 -23.82
CA GLU A 110 -41.91 -1.14 -23.83
C GLU A 110 -41.13 -1.51 -25.11
N LYS A 111 -40.01 -2.20 -24.87
CA LYS A 111 -39.27 -3.12 -25.75
C LYS A 111 -39.63 -3.11 -27.25
N GLN A 112 -38.73 -2.55 -28.05
CA GLN A 112 -38.45 -3.13 -29.37
C GLN A 112 -36.97 -3.45 -29.47
N ARG A 113 -36.62 -4.72 -29.26
CA ARG A 113 -35.34 -5.24 -29.73
C ARG A 113 -35.40 -6.75 -29.99
N ILE A 114 -35.30 -7.03 -31.29
CA ILE A 114 -34.62 -8.16 -31.95
C ILE A 114 -35.34 -9.51 -31.97
N LYS A 115 -36.02 -9.77 -33.10
CA LYS A 115 -36.21 -11.12 -33.64
C LYS A 115 -34.85 -11.62 -34.15
N THR A 116 -34.17 -12.50 -33.41
CA THR A 116 -33.09 -13.31 -33.97
C THR A 116 -33.70 -14.60 -34.53
N ASN A 117 -34.02 -14.58 -35.83
CA ASN A 117 -34.22 -15.80 -36.60
C ASN A 117 -32.83 -16.41 -36.87
N VAL A 118 -32.36 -17.24 -35.95
CA VAL A 118 -31.27 -18.18 -36.21
C VAL A 118 -31.70 -19.52 -35.63
N THR A 119 -32.52 -20.23 -36.39
CA THR A 119 -32.64 -21.69 -36.42
C THR A 119 -33.68 -22.03 -37.49
N GLU A 120 -33.22 -22.31 -38.71
CA GLU A 120 -33.79 -23.35 -39.57
C GLU A 120 -33.00 -23.41 -40.87
N LYS A 121 -32.25 -24.52 -41.02
CA LYS A 121 -32.14 -25.38 -42.22
C LYS A 121 -30.81 -26.12 -42.21
N GLY A 122 -30.82 -27.26 -41.54
CA GLY A 122 -30.32 -28.51 -42.12
C GLY A 122 -31.50 -29.25 -42.74
#